data_AF-A0A2R7JU03-F1
#
_entry.id   AF-A0A2R7JU03-F1
#
_cell.length_a   1.000
_cell.length_b   1.000
_cell.length_c   1.000
_cell.angle_alpha   90.00
_cell.angle_beta   90.00
_cell.angle_gamma   90.00
#
_symmetry.space_group_name_H-M   'P 1'
#
loop_
_entity.id
_entity.type
_entity.pdbx_description
1 polymer ?
#
loop_
_entity_poly.entity_id
_entity_poly.type
_entity_poly.pdbx_seq_one_letter_code
_entity_poly.pdbx_strand_id
1 'polypeptide(L)'
;QETDSLKTEKIDIESGAITKKYNRDGKLESFSVDVSAAYYGNSIFFTKEKDTIVIKNTVENDAVIKIYVKDQKKVSDFFYKGALISSVELFDFKMGSLPSNSLIYGKILNNENYSYSSKNYSPKLPEGDYEKSYKLYLFLKTSENNVTIDLLFNEIADFFSQEDALLRIYLSKYRDKIQSESEENITAYLTTDELGKIKNGILWTTKSPNIGQYQIYSDGKIIKSGAIDLTAFQKVFTSYINGKTNF
;
A
#
# COMPACT_ATOMS: atom_id res chain seq x y z
N GLN A 1 22.32 -22.67 35.49
CA GLN A 1 21.16 -22.43 34.60
C GLN A 1 21.28 -21.00 34.12
N GLU A 2 21.86 -20.78 32.94
CA GLU A 2 21.87 -19.45 32.32
C GLU A 2 20.47 -19.20 31.76
N THR A 3 19.78 -18.21 32.35
CA THR A 3 18.62 -17.56 31.73
C THR A 3 19.12 -16.77 30.52
N ASP A 4 19.20 -17.47 29.38
CA ASP A 4 19.64 -16.94 28.10
C ASP A 4 18.55 -15.97 27.56
N SER A 5 18.72 -14.68 27.84
CA SER A 5 17.70 -13.66 27.60
C SER A 5 17.54 -13.36 26.11
N LEU A 6 16.32 -13.52 25.57
CA LEU A 6 15.95 -12.99 24.25
C LEU A 6 16.37 -11.52 24.15
N LYS A 7 17.23 -11.20 23.17
CA LYS A 7 17.69 -9.84 22.95
C LYS A 7 16.50 -8.96 22.59
N THR A 8 16.31 -7.90 23.36
CA THR A 8 15.30 -6.86 23.12
C THR A 8 16.00 -5.53 22.91
N GLU A 9 15.53 -4.75 21.94
CA GLU A 9 16.03 -3.42 21.63
C GLU A 9 14.86 -2.45 21.59
N LYS A 10 14.99 -1.30 22.27
CA LYS A 10 13.98 -0.24 22.26
C LYS A 10 14.58 1.03 21.68
N ILE A 11 13.87 1.67 20.77
CA ILE A 11 14.24 2.94 20.14
C ILE A 11 13.06 3.89 20.33
N ASP A 12 13.30 5.04 20.95
CA ASP A 12 12.29 6.09 21.07
C ASP A 12 12.16 6.83 19.73
N ILE A 13 10.92 7.15 19.35
CA ILE A 13 10.59 7.88 18.11
C ILE A 13 9.64 9.02 18.45
N GLU A 14 9.44 9.96 17.53
CA GLU A 14 8.45 11.01 17.71
C GLU A 14 7.07 10.39 17.88
N SER A 15 6.39 10.77 18.98
CA SER A 15 5.07 10.25 19.35
C SER A 15 5.03 8.75 19.70
N GLY A 16 6.15 8.12 20.07
CA GLY A 16 6.13 6.69 20.39
C GLY A 16 7.48 6.02 20.70
N ALA A 17 7.50 4.70 20.59
CA ALA A 17 8.71 3.89 20.61
C ALA A 17 8.51 2.59 19.82
N ILE A 18 9.58 2.07 19.21
CA ILE A 18 9.63 0.70 18.68
C ILE A 18 10.37 -0.20 19.66
N THR A 19 9.84 -1.39 19.90
CA THR A 19 10.51 -2.47 20.65
C THR A 19 10.68 -3.68 19.74
N LYS A 20 11.93 -4.02 19.39
CA LYS A 20 12.31 -5.17 18.57
C LYS A 20 12.71 -6.36 19.44
N LYS A 21 12.27 -7.56 19.06
CA LYS A 21 12.63 -8.83 19.71
C LYS A 21 13.32 -9.75 18.71
N TYR A 22 14.49 -10.25 19.11
CA TYR A 22 15.31 -11.13 18.29
C TYR A 22 15.33 -12.54 18.84
N ASN A 23 15.33 -13.53 17.95
CA ASN A 23 15.54 -14.92 18.33
C ASN A 23 17.02 -15.20 18.66
N ARG A 24 17.33 -16.44 19.05
CA ARG A 24 18.69 -16.86 19.44
C ARG A 24 19.73 -16.74 18.32
N ASP A 25 19.30 -16.80 17.06
CA ASP A 25 20.18 -16.64 15.89
C ASP A 25 20.40 -15.15 15.53
N GLY A 26 19.88 -14.23 16.35
CA GLY A 26 19.95 -12.78 16.10
C GLY A 26 18.99 -12.28 15.01
N LYS A 27 18.05 -13.10 14.55
CA LYS A 27 17.05 -12.71 13.54
C LYS A 27 15.86 -12.03 14.22
N LEU A 28 15.33 -10.98 13.59
CA LEU A 28 14.13 -10.31 14.06
C LEU A 28 12.92 -11.27 14.02
N GLU A 29 12.28 -11.46 15.17
CA GLU A 29 11.16 -12.38 15.36
C GLU A 29 9.83 -11.63 15.43
N SER A 30 9.79 -10.54 16.21
CA SER A 30 8.63 -9.66 16.35
C SER A 30 9.08 -8.24 16.70
N PHE A 31 8.21 -7.27 16.48
CA PHE A 31 8.37 -5.95 17.07
C PHE A 31 7.01 -5.33 17.37
N SER A 32 7.00 -4.38 18.31
CA SER A 32 5.83 -3.56 18.61
C SER A 32 6.16 -2.09 18.42
N VAL A 33 5.16 -1.31 18.04
CA VAL A 33 5.24 0.14 17.95
C VAL A 33 4.22 0.71 18.92
N ASP A 34 4.71 1.31 19.99
CA ASP A 34 3.91 2.02 20.97
C ASP A 34 3.68 3.45 20.48
N VAL A 35 2.42 3.86 20.44
CA VAL A 35 1.97 5.19 20.04
C VAL A 35 1.56 5.93 21.30
N SER A 36 2.24 7.04 21.57
CA SER A 36 2.04 7.88 22.74
C SER A 36 1.47 9.23 22.30
N ALA A 37 0.18 9.44 22.53
CA ALA A 37 -0.44 10.77 22.51
C ALA A 37 -0.96 11.10 23.92
N ALA A 38 -1.02 12.38 24.28
CA ALA A 38 -1.22 12.88 25.66
C ALA A 38 -2.35 12.22 26.49
N TYR A 39 -3.32 11.55 25.85
CA TYR A 39 -4.41 10.82 26.50
C TYR A 39 -4.79 9.49 25.82
N TYR A 40 -3.94 8.97 24.93
CA TYR A 40 -4.21 7.74 24.17
C TYR A 40 -2.93 6.92 24.03
N GLY A 41 -2.93 5.73 24.64
CA GLY A 41 -1.91 4.71 24.45
C GLY A 41 -2.44 3.65 23.49
N ASN A 42 -1.63 3.30 22.49
CA ASN A 42 -1.95 2.20 21.58
C ASN A 42 -0.66 1.49 21.19
N SER A 43 -0.72 0.18 21.01
CA SER A 43 0.40 -0.60 20.52
C SER A 43 0.00 -1.32 19.23
N ILE A 44 0.92 -1.33 18.27
CA ILE A 44 0.77 -2.07 17.02
C ILE A 44 1.79 -3.19 17.03
N PHE A 45 1.32 -4.42 16.94
CA PHE A 45 2.16 -5.62 16.95
C PHE A 45 2.40 -6.13 15.54
N PHE A 46 3.65 -6.42 15.24
CA PHE A 46 4.11 -6.99 13.99
C PHE A 46 4.75 -8.33 14.28
N THR A 47 4.20 -9.40 13.72
CA THR A 47 4.68 -10.77 13.93
C THR A 47 4.84 -11.44 12.59
N LYS A 48 5.95 -12.16 12.41
CA LYS A 48 6.18 -12.97 11.22
C LYS A 48 5.71 -14.41 11.50
N GLU A 49 4.64 -14.81 10.85
CA GLU A 49 4.08 -16.16 10.90
C GLU A 49 4.43 -16.88 9.58
N LYS A 50 5.51 -17.67 9.59
CA LYS A 50 6.05 -18.37 8.40
C LYS A 50 6.35 -17.39 7.24
N ASP A 51 5.48 -17.34 6.25
CA ASP A 51 5.57 -16.58 5.00
C ASP A 51 4.70 -15.32 5.00
N THR A 52 4.10 -14.98 6.15
CA THR A 52 3.19 -13.84 6.31
C THR A 52 3.60 -12.96 7.47
N ILE A 53 3.54 -11.64 7.28
CA ILE A 53 3.62 -10.66 8.37
C ILE A 53 2.19 -10.32 8.78
N VAL A 54 1.87 -10.55 10.05
CA VAL A 54 0.58 -10.23 10.65
C VAL A 54 0.74 -8.99 11.50
N ILE A 55 -0.13 -8.00 11.24
CA ILE A 55 -0.15 -6.73 11.96
C ILE A 55 -1.48 -6.58 12.69
N LYS A 56 -1.41 -6.29 13.99
CA LYS A 56 -2.58 -6.12 14.86
C LYS A 56 -2.44 -4.86 15.70
N ASN A 57 -3.53 -4.13 15.85
CA ASN A 57 -3.63 -2.95 16.68
C ASN A 57 -4.38 -3.32 17.97
N THR A 58 -3.85 -2.97 19.15
CA THR A 58 -4.43 -3.35 20.45
C THR A 58 -5.80 -2.77 20.74
N VAL A 59 -6.12 -1.63 20.13
CA VAL A 59 -7.41 -0.96 20.32
C VAL A 59 -8.41 -1.42 19.26
N GLU A 60 -7.94 -1.71 18.05
CA GLU A 60 -8.76 -2.14 16.90
C GLU A 60 -8.57 -3.65 16.64
N ASN A 61 -8.83 -4.48 17.65
CA ASN A 61 -8.49 -5.92 17.65
C ASN A 61 -9.18 -6.76 16.54
N ASP A 62 -10.31 -6.28 16.05
CA ASP A 62 -11.05 -6.92 14.94
C ASP A 62 -10.40 -6.65 13.57
N ALA A 63 -9.49 -5.66 13.48
CA ALA A 63 -8.77 -5.30 12.27
C ALA A 63 -7.41 -6.01 12.22
N VAL A 64 -7.15 -6.70 11.11
CA VAL A 64 -5.90 -7.43 10.89
C VAL A 64 -5.36 -7.11 9.51
N ILE A 65 -4.09 -6.75 9.43
CA ILE A 65 -3.39 -6.63 8.15
C ILE A 65 -2.51 -7.86 7.98
N LYS A 66 -2.52 -8.45 6.80
CA LYS A 66 -1.60 -9.51 6.41
C LYS A 66 -0.79 -9.05 5.20
N ILE A 67 0.53 -9.18 5.29
CA ILE A 67 1.45 -8.91 4.19
C ILE A 67 2.17 -10.21 3.86
N TYR A 68 2.16 -10.59 2.59
CA TYR A 68 2.85 -11.79 2.10
C TYR A 68 3.44 -11.54 0.71
N VAL A 69 4.22 -12.50 0.22
CA VAL A 69 4.87 -12.41 -1.08
C VAL A 69 4.27 -13.41 -2.05
N LYS A 70 3.88 -12.94 -3.24
CA LYS A 70 3.40 -13.76 -4.34
C LYS A 70 4.14 -13.35 -5.61
N ASP A 71 4.74 -14.30 -6.32
CA ASP A 71 5.54 -14.05 -7.53
C ASP A 71 6.62 -12.96 -7.33
N GLN A 72 7.27 -12.99 -6.15
CA GLN A 72 8.27 -12.00 -5.69
C GLN A 72 7.75 -10.57 -5.55
N LYS A 73 6.42 -10.39 -5.49
CA LYS A 73 5.75 -9.11 -5.31
C LYS A 73 4.98 -9.08 -4.00
N LYS A 74 4.89 -7.90 -3.39
CA LYS A 74 4.13 -7.68 -2.17
C LYS A 74 2.62 -7.80 -2.43
N VAL A 75 1.94 -8.50 -1.53
CA VAL A 75 0.48 -8.47 -1.40
C VAL A 75 0.12 -8.04 0.01
N SER A 76 -0.84 -7.12 0.13
CA SER A 76 -1.36 -6.63 1.41
C SER A 76 -2.87 -6.85 1.45
N ASP A 77 -3.32 -7.61 2.44
CA ASP A 77 -4.73 -7.86 2.72
C ASP A 77 -5.17 -7.18 4.01
N PHE A 78 -6.37 -6.62 3.98
CA PHE A 78 -7.03 -6.00 5.13
C PHE A 78 -8.27 -6.80 5.52
N PHE A 79 -8.28 -7.32 6.74
CA PHE A 79 -9.39 -8.06 7.32
C PHE A 79 -10.07 -7.25 8.42
N TYR A 80 -11.39 -7.38 8.52
CA TYR A 80 -12.18 -6.87 9.63
C TYR A 80 -13.19 -7.91 10.11
N LYS A 81 -13.21 -8.22 11.41
CA LYS A 81 -14.05 -9.28 12.01
C LYS A 81 -13.93 -10.62 11.28
N GLY A 82 -12.72 -10.94 10.84
CA GLY A 82 -12.40 -12.18 10.11
C GLY A 82 -12.75 -12.19 8.62
N ALA A 83 -13.47 -11.19 8.10
CA ALA A 83 -13.78 -11.07 6.68
C ALA A 83 -12.67 -10.29 5.94
N LEU A 84 -12.27 -10.76 4.76
CA LEU A 84 -11.38 -10.01 3.86
C LEU A 84 -12.17 -8.82 3.30
N ILE A 85 -11.71 -7.61 3.54
CA ILE A 85 -12.37 -6.37 3.11
C ILE A 85 -11.71 -5.80 1.86
N SER A 86 -10.37 -5.74 1.87
CA SER A 86 -9.59 -5.20 0.76
C SER A 86 -8.29 -5.97 0.57
N SER A 87 -7.82 -6.02 -0.68
CA SER A 87 -6.52 -6.59 -1.04
C SER A 87 -5.85 -5.68 -2.06
N VAL A 88 -4.54 -5.45 -1.90
CA VAL A 88 -3.70 -4.70 -2.81
C VAL A 88 -2.53 -5.58 -3.21
N GLU A 89 -2.36 -5.79 -4.50
CA GLU A 89 -1.33 -6.64 -5.10
C GLU A 89 -0.60 -5.86 -6.19
N LEU A 90 0.74 -5.83 -6.13
CA LEU A 90 1.57 -5.37 -7.25
C LEU A 90 1.57 -6.45 -8.34
N PHE A 91 1.47 -6.06 -9.61
CA PHE A 91 1.51 -6.98 -10.75
C PHE A 91 2.21 -6.36 -11.95
N ASP A 92 2.66 -7.21 -12.88
CA ASP A 92 3.24 -6.73 -14.14
C ASP A 92 2.12 -6.34 -15.11
N PHE A 93 2.05 -5.05 -15.46
CA PHE A 93 1.01 -4.57 -16.35
C PHE A 93 1.18 -5.13 -17.76
N LYS A 94 0.22 -5.96 -18.18
CA LYS A 94 0.15 -6.50 -19.53
C LYS A 94 -1.26 -6.44 -20.05
N MET A 95 -1.43 -5.77 -21.19
CA MET A 95 -2.71 -5.72 -21.89
C MET A 95 -3.17 -7.13 -22.27
N GLY A 96 -4.46 -7.42 -22.04
CA GLY A 96 -5.05 -8.73 -22.27
C GLY A 96 -4.90 -9.73 -21.11
N SER A 97 -4.20 -9.36 -20.04
CA SER A 97 -4.03 -10.20 -18.84
C SER A 97 -4.09 -9.36 -17.55
N LEU A 98 -5.04 -8.42 -17.47
CA LEU A 98 -5.23 -7.62 -16.26
C LEU A 98 -5.99 -8.43 -15.20
N PRO A 99 -5.74 -8.19 -13.90
CA PRO A 99 -6.52 -8.78 -12.82
C PRO A 99 -8.02 -8.50 -12.98
N SER A 100 -8.84 -9.53 -12.79
CA SER A 100 -10.31 -9.46 -12.88
C SER A 100 -10.94 -8.79 -11.65
N ASN A 101 -12.06 -8.08 -11.85
CA ASN A 101 -12.83 -7.41 -10.79
C ASN A 101 -11.98 -6.49 -9.90
N SER A 102 -11.04 -5.76 -10.51
CA SER A 102 -10.06 -4.95 -9.80
C SER A 102 -10.14 -3.49 -10.20
N LEU A 103 -9.80 -2.61 -9.26
CA LEU A 103 -9.29 -1.29 -9.55
C LEU A 103 -7.80 -1.42 -9.85
N ILE A 104 -7.37 -1.01 -11.04
CA ILE A 104 -5.96 -0.96 -11.43
C ILE A 104 -5.47 0.47 -11.29
N TYR A 105 -4.37 0.64 -10.59
CA TYR A 105 -3.67 1.91 -10.47
C TYR A 105 -2.23 1.74 -10.96
N GLY A 106 -1.80 2.61 -11.87
CA GLY A 106 -0.47 2.58 -12.45
C GLY A 106 0.25 3.89 -12.21
N LYS A 107 1.55 3.82 -11.93
CA LYS A 107 2.40 5.00 -11.75
C LYS A 107 3.83 4.76 -12.21
N ILE A 108 4.53 5.85 -12.48
CA ILE A 108 5.99 5.90 -12.58
C ILE A 108 6.51 6.62 -11.36
N LEU A 109 7.47 6.01 -10.67
CA LEU A 109 8.16 6.59 -9.52
C LEU A 109 9.65 6.28 -9.68
N ASN A 110 10.51 7.30 -9.61
CA ASN A 110 11.97 7.16 -9.77
C ASN A 110 12.36 6.38 -11.05
N ASN A 111 11.69 6.69 -12.18
CA ASN A 111 11.84 6.00 -13.47
C ASN A 111 11.45 4.52 -13.52
N GLU A 112 10.81 3.99 -12.48
CA GLU A 112 10.30 2.63 -12.45
C GLU A 112 8.77 2.61 -12.57
N ASN A 113 8.25 1.61 -13.29
CA ASN A 113 6.81 1.43 -13.47
C ASN A 113 6.24 0.52 -12.38
N TYR A 114 5.17 0.98 -11.75
CA TYR A 114 4.43 0.23 -10.74
C TYR A 114 2.98 0.09 -11.18
N SER A 115 2.40 -1.09 -10.96
CA SER A 115 0.99 -1.34 -11.24
C SER A 115 0.39 -2.18 -10.14
N TYR A 116 -0.64 -1.63 -9.51
CA TYR A 116 -1.35 -2.22 -8.39
C TYR A 116 -2.73 -2.61 -8.84
N SER A 117 -3.16 -3.77 -8.38
CA SER A 117 -4.57 -4.15 -8.40
C SER A 117 -5.11 -4.07 -6.98
N SER A 118 -6.20 -3.35 -6.82
CA SER A 118 -6.96 -3.27 -5.58
C SER A 118 -8.30 -3.95 -5.78
N LYS A 119 -8.65 -4.86 -4.87
CA LYS A 119 -9.94 -5.53 -4.80
C LYS A 119 -10.62 -5.15 -3.52
N ASN A 120 -11.87 -4.70 -3.61
CA ASN A 120 -12.74 -4.50 -2.47
C ASN A 120 -13.78 -5.62 -2.49
N TYR A 121 -13.79 -6.43 -1.44
CA TYR A 121 -14.67 -7.59 -1.32
C TYR A 121 -15.97 -7.25 -0.58
N SER A 122 -16.05 -6.05 0.00
CA SER A 122 -17.27 -5.51 0.58
C SER A 122 -17.74 -4.30 -0.22
N PRO A 123 -19.02 -4.26 -0.67
CA PRO A 123 -19.56 -3.13 -1.43
C PRO A 123 -19.65 -1.84 -0.61
N LYS A 124 -19.66 -1.96 0.72
CA LYS A 124 -19.55 -0.86 1.66
C LYS A 124 -18.48 -1.22 2.68
N LEU A 125 -17.67 -0.24 3.06
CA LEU A 125 -16.78 -0.39 4.20
C LEU A 125 -17.64 -0.73 5.44
N PRO A 126 -17.30 -1.78 6.22
CA PRO A 126 -18.08 -2.15 7.39
C PRO A 126 -18.10 -0.99 8.40
N GLU A 127 -19.17 -0.82 9.15
CA GLU A 127 -19.15 0.10 10.28
C GLU A 127 -18.27 -0.48 11.40
N GLY A 128 -17.43 0.35 12.02
CA GLY A 128 -16.55 -0.09 13.09
C GLY A 128 -15.37 0.82 13.35
N ASP A 129 -14.63 0.50 14.41
CA ASP A 129 -13.38 1.16 14.79
C ASP A 129 -12.19 0.40 14.19
N TYR A 130 -11.72 0.85 13.03
CA TYR A 130 -10.55 0.30 12.34
C TYR A 130 -9.78 1.37 11.54
N GLU A 131 -10.09 2.65 11.77
CA GLU A 131 -9.56 3.75 10.96
C GLU A 131 -8.02 3.79 10.99
N LYS A 132 -7.42 3.53 12.16
CA LYS A 132 -5.96 3.58 12.31
C LYS A 132 -5.30 2.42 11.58
N SER A 133 -5.83 1.21 11.74
CA SER A 133 -5.35 0.01 11.05
C SER A 133 -5.52 0.14 9.54
N TYR A 134 -6.61 0.76 9.08
CA TYR A 134 -6.82 1.03 7.66
C TYR A 134 -5.86 2.10 7.10
N LYS A 135 -5.56 3.15 7.86
CA LYS A 135 -4.49 4.11 7.49
C LYS A 135 -3.13 3.42 7.39
N LEU A 136 -2.78 2.56 8.35
CA LEU A 136 -1.55 1.78 8.29
C LEU A 136 -1.51 0.87 7.06
N TYR A 137 -2.61 0.18 6.78
CA TYR A 137 -2.76 -0.67 5.60
C TYR A 137 -2.49 0.08 4.28
N LEU A 138 -3.04 1.29 4.15
CA LEU A 138 -2.91 2.10 2.92
C LEU A 138 -1.55 2.77 2.78
N PHE A 139 -0.95 3.22 3.89
CA PHE A 139 0.20 4.13 3.86
C PHE A 139 1.52 3.50 4.28
N LEU A 140 1.54 2.24 4.71
CA LEU A 140 2.79 1.53 4.98
C LEU A 140 3.54 1.25 3.67
N LYS A 141 4.53 2.11 3.39
CA LYS A 141 5.43 1.98 2.24
C LYS A 141 6.61 1.08 2.60
N THR A 142 6.89 0.13 1.71
CA THR A 142 8.00 -0.82 1.77
C THR A 142 8.51 -1.03 0.35
N SER A 143 9.57 -1.80 0.16
CA SER A 143 9.86 -2.38 -1.15
C SER A 143 8.66 -3.21 -1.62
N GLU A 144 8.47 -3.25 -2.94
CA GLU A 144 7.26 -3.84 -3.53
C GLU A 144 7.54 -4.91 -4.58
N ASN A 145 8.72 -4.86 -5.21
CA ASN A 145 9.13 -5.75 -6.29
C ASN A 145 10.44 -6.49 -5.93
N ASN A 146 10.58 -7.72 -6.42
CA ASN A 146 11.69 -8.63 -6.11
C ASN A 146 11.94 -8.82 -4.59
N VAL A 147 10.86 -8.90 -3.82
CA VAL A 147 10.90 -8.93 -2.36
C VAL A 147 10.83 -10.34 -1.79
N THR A 148 11.33 -10.51 -0.56
CA THR A 148 11.10 -11.67 0.29
C THR A 148 10.39 -11.26 1.57
N ILE A 149 9.75 -12.19 2.27
CA ILE A 149 9.06 -11.86 3.53
C ILE A 149 10.02 -11.35 4.61
N ASP A 150 11.25 -11.88 4.64
CA ASP A 150 12.28 -11.45 5.57
C ASP A 150 12.76 -10.03 5.26
N LEU A 151 12.93 -9.70 3.98
CA LEU A 151 13.26 -8.33 3.56
C LEU A 151 12.16 -7.36 4.00
N LEU A 152 10.90 -7.64 3.65
CA LEU A 152 9.76 -6.80 4.01
C LEU A 152 9.66 -6.61 5.53
N PHE A 153 9.84 -7.68 6.30
CA PHE A 153 9.70 -7.60 7.75
C PHE A 153 10.77 -6.70 8.39
N ASN A 154 12.01 -6.79 7.92
CA ASN A 154 13.09 -5.92 8.39
C ASN A 154 12.88 -4.48 7.93
N GLU A 155 12.48 -4.25 6.67
CA GLU A 155 12.20 -2.90 6.15
C GLU A 155 11.09 -2.19 6.93
N ILE A 156 10.03 -2.91 7.32
CA ILE A 156 8.96 -2.33 8.15
C ILE A 156 9.51 -1.95 9.53
N ALA A 157 10.33 -2.82 10.15
CA ALA A 157 10.95 -2.51 11.44
C ALA A 157 11.89 -1.30 11.34
N ASP A 158 12.66 -1.20 10.26
CA ASP A 158 13.56 -0.08 10.01
C ASP A 158 12.80 1.22 9.70
N PHE A 159 11.69 1.14 8.96
CA PHE A 159 10.77 2.26 8.78
C PHE A 159 10.29 2.79 10.13
N PHE A 160 9.81 1.92 11.02
CA PHE A 160 9.36 2.32 12.37
C PHE A 160 10.50 2.65 13.35
N SER A 161 11.76 2.50 12.94
CA SER A 161 12.91 3.01 13.70
C SER A 161 13.25 4.46 13.34
N GLN A 162 12.60 5.04 12.33
CA GLN A 162 12.75 6.45 11.97
C GLN A 162 11.95 7.33 12.93
N GLU A 163 12.52 8.48 13.30
CA GLU A 163 11.94 9.42 14.27
C GLU A 163 10.48 9.79 13.92
N ASP A 164 10.18 10.05 12.65
CA ASP A 164 8.89 10.56 12.18
C ASP A 164 7.94 9.47 11.63
N ALA A 165 8.23 8.18 11.84
CA ALA A 165 7.53 7.06 11.20
C ALA A 165 6.00 7.07 11.41
N LEU A 166 5.55 7.38 12.63
CA LEU A 166 4.12 7.46 12.96
C LEU A 166 3.44 8.63 12.25
N LEU A 167 4.13 9.77 12.09
CA LEU A 167 3.60 10.93 11.37
C LEU A 167 3.41 10.60 9.88
N ARG A 168 4.35 9.87 9.29
CA ARG A 168 4.27 9.40 7.89
C ARG A 168 3.06 8.52 7.62
N ILE A 169 2.55 7.80 8.62
CA ILE A 169 1.32 7.00 8.48
C ILE A 169 0.08 7.83 8.82
N TYR A 170 0.07 8.53 9.95
CA TYR A 170 -1.18 9.03 10.54
C TYR A 170 -1.46 10.51 10.28
N LEU A 171 -0.45 11.34 10.00
CA LEU A 171 -0.62 12.79 9.79
C LEU A 171 -0.71 13.15 8.30
N SER A 172 -1.90 13.53 7.83
CA SER A 172 -2.14 13.82 6.41
C SER A 172 -1.22 14.87 5.81
N LYS A 173 -0.98 15.98 6.52
CA LYS A 173 -0.07 17.04 6.07
C LYS A 173 1.34 16.52 5.78
N TYR A 174 1.80 15.54 6.56
CA TYR A 174 3.11 14.93 6.38
C TYR A 174 3.14 14.05 5.11
N ARG A 175 2.07 13.28 4.89
CA ARG A 175 1.90 12.47 3.67
C ARG A 175 1.83 13.33 2.42
N ASP A 176 1.06 14.42 2.46
CA ASP A 176 0.90 15.33 1.33
C ASP A 176 2.24 15.98 0.96
N LYS A 177 3.04 16.38 1.97
CA LYS A 177 4.39 16.90 1.77
C LYS A 177 5.28 15.88 1.07
N ILE A 178 5.39 14.66 1.61
CA ILE A 178 6.22 13.59 1.01
C ILE A 178 5.76 13.27 -0.41
N GLN A 179 4.45 13.23 -0.67
CA GLN A 179 3.93 12.96 -2.01
C GLN A 179 4.25 14.11 -2.97
N SER A 180 4.15 15.36 -2.54
CA SER A 180 4.52 16.52 -3.35
C SER A 180 6.00 16.59 -3.69
N GLU A 181 6.86 16.05 -2.82
CA GLU A 181 8.31 15.96 -3.01
C GLU A 181 8.72 14.73 -3.85
N SER A 182 7.80 13.80 -4.11
CA SER A 182 8.07 12.62 -4.93
C SER A 182 7.88 12.90 -6.41
N GLU A 183 8.75 12.35 -7.26
CA GLU A 183 8.61 12.36 -8.72
C GLU A 183 7.60 11.29 -9.20
N GLU A 184 6.43 11.26 -8.56
CA GLU A 184 5.36 10.32 -8.88
C GLU A 184 4.49 10.85 -10.02
N ASN A 185 4.40 10.08 -11.11
CA ASN A 185 3.52 10.38 -12.24
C ASN A 185 2.54 9.24 -12.46
N ILE A 186 1.24 9.56 -12.54
CA ILE A 186 0.21 8.54 -12.73
C ILE A 186 0.18 8.12 -14.19
N THR A 187 -0.04 6.83 -14.43
CA THR A 187 -0.15 6.24 -15.77
C THR A 187 -1.46 5.48 -15.97
N ALA A 188 -2.10 4.96 -14.92
CA ALA A 188 -3.36 4.25 -15.06
C ALA A 188 -4.30 4.43 -13.86
N TYR A 189 -5.60 4.49 -14.15
CA TYR A 189 -6.68 4.30 -13.20
C TYR A 189 -7.85 3.62 -13.93
N LEU A 190 -7.93 2.30 -13.80
CA LEU A 190 -8.85 1.44 -14.56
C LEU A 190 -9.69 0.60 -13.61
N THR A 191 -10.89 0.22 -14.05
CA THR A 191 -11.70 -0.83 -13.43
C THR A 191 -11.82 -1.96 -14.43
N THR A 192 -11.72 -3.21 -13.98
CA THR A 192 -11.84 -4.40 -14.83
C THR A 192 -13.11 -5.18 -14.52
N ASP A 193 -13.59 -5.93 -15.52
CA ASP A 193 -14.67 -6.90 -15.36
C ASP A 193 -14.16 -8.26 -14.85
N GLU A 194 -15.07 -9.24 -14.77
CA GLU A 194 -14.78 -10.61 -14.31
C GLU A 194 -13.77 -11.37 -15.19
N LEU A 195 -13.57 -10.91 -16.43
CA LEU A 195 -12.61 -11.48 -17.39
C LEU A 195 -11.29 -10.71 -17.44
N GLY A 196 -11.13 -9.67 -16.60
CA GLY A 196 -9.94 -8.81 -16.62
C GLY A 196 -9.92 -7.83 -17.80
N LYS A 197 -11.05 -7.58 -18.48
CA LYS A 197 -11.14 -6.54 -19.51
C LYS A 197 -11.40 -5.20 -18.87
N ILE A 198 -10.84 -4.13 -19.44
CA ILE A 198 -11.07 -2.77 -18.97
C ILE A 198 -12.56 -2.43 -19.15
N LYS A 199 -13.25 -2.08 -18.06
CA LYS A 199 -14.63 -1.60 -18.05
C LYS A 199 -14.66 -0.08 -18.18
N ASN A 200 -14.04 0.63 -17.24
CA ASN A 200 -13.96 2.10 -17.21
C ASN A 200 -12.58 2.53 -16.76
N GLY A 201 -12.10 3.68 -17.20
CA GLY A 201 -10.80 4.14 -16.73
C GLY A 201 -10.10 5.14 -17.62
N ILE A 202 -8.91 5.53 -17.20
CA ILE A 202 -7.94 6.26 -18.01
C ILE A 202 -6.59 5.54 -17.95
N LEU A 203 -5.92 5.45 -19.09
CA LEU A 203 -4.61 4.84 -19.24
C LEU A 203 -3.74 5.71 -20.13
N TRP A 204 -2.47 5.85 -19.77
CA TRP A 204 -1.41 6.39 -20.61
C TRP A 204 -0.39 5.29 -20.85
N THR A 205 0.06 5.15 -22.10
CA THR A 205 1.08 4.18 -22.50
C THR A 205 2.17 4.87 -23.30
N THR A 206 3.42 4.54 -23.02
CA THR A 206 4.56 5.02 -23.80
C THR A 206 4.48 4.46 -25.22
N LYS A 207 4.65 5.32 -26.23
CA LYS A 207 4.75 4.92 -27.65
C LYS A 207 6.15 5.13 -28.20
N SER A 208 6.79 6.22 -27.81
CA SER A 208 8.17 6.55 -28.12
C SER A 208 8.77 7.32 -26.94
N PRO A 209 10.09 7.57 -26.92
CA PRO A 209 10.68 8.48 -25.94
C PRO A 209 9.93 9.81 -25.91
N ASN A 210 9.52 10.25 -24.72
CA ASN A 210 8.80 11.50 -24.45
C ASN A 210 7.39 11.65 -25.04
N ILE A 211 6.86 10.68 -25.80
CA ILE A 211 5.50 10.74 -26.34
C ILE A 211 4.76 9.44 -26.03
N GLY A 212 3.62 9.57 -25.37
CA GLY A 212 2.71 8.46 -25.15
C GLY A 212 1.36 8.67 -25.83
N GLN A 213 0.50 7.69 -25.62
CA GLN A 213 -0.90 7.74 -26.00
C GLN A 213 -1.74 7.53 -24.76
N TYR A 214 -2.70 8.43 -24.53
CA TYR A 214 -3.72 8.22 -23.52
C TYR A 214 -5.03 7.72 -24.15
N GLN A 215 -5.79 6.98 -23.36
CA GLN A 215 -7.11 6.45 -23.69
C GLN A 215 -8.02 6.57 -22.47
N ILE A 216 -9.25 7.03 -22.68
CA ILE A 216 -10.32 7.00 -21.69
C ILE A 216 -11.33 5.95 -22.11
N TYR A 217 -11.68 5.07 -21.19
CA TYR A 217 -12.56 3.94 -21.35
C TYR A 217 -13.89 4.18 -20.62
N SER A 218 -14.99 3.85 -21.28
CA SER A 218 -16.33 3.76 -20.71
C SER A 218 -17.03 2.51 -21.27
N ASP A 219 -17.60 1.69 -20.39
CA ASP A 219 -18.31 0.44 -20.72
C ASP A 219 -17.56 -0.45 -21.75
N GLY A 220 -16.26 -0.61 -21.54
CA GLY A 220 -15.40 -1.44 -22.37
C GLY A 220 -14.92 -0.81 -23.67
N LYS A 221 -15.31 0.44 -23.96
CA LYS A 221 -14.97 1.14 -25.21
C LYS A 221 -14.10 2.35 -24.95
N ILE A 222 -13.18 2.63 -25.88
CA ILE A 222 -12.41 3.87 -25.87
C ILE A 222 -13.34 5.00 -26.34
N ILE A 223 -13.58 5.97 -25.48
CA ILE A 223 -14.42 7.15 -25.77
C ILE A 223 -13.60 8.39 -26.10
N LYS A 224 -12.33 8.42 -25.70
CA LYS A 224 -11.39 9.50 -26.00
C LYS A 224 -9.97 8.95 -26.07
N SER A 225 -9.17 9.46 -26.99
CA SER A 225 -7.75 9.15 -27.06
C SER A 225 -6.96 10.31 -27.66
N GLY A 226 -5.67 10.39 -27.35
CA GLY A 226 -4.77 11.35 -27.98
C GLY A 226 -3.31 11.04 -27.70
N ALA A 227 -2.42 11.60 -28.51
CA ALA A 227 -0.99 11.58 -28.26
C ALA A 227 -0.65 12.73 -27.30
N ILE A 228 0.06 12.42 -26.22
CA ILE A 228 0.43 13.39 -25.18
C ILE A 228 1.66 12.87 -24.42
N ASP A 229 2.53 13.75 -23.97
CA ASP A 229 3.60 13.40 -23.04
C ASP A 229 3.04 13.12 -21.62
N LEU A 230 3.87 12.54 -20.76
CA LEU A 230 3.48 12.12 -19.41
C LEU A 230 3.13 13.32 -18.51
N THR A 231 3.82 14.44 -18.67
CA THR A 231 3.61 15.66 -17.87
C THR A 231 2.25 16.27 -18.16
N ALA A 232 1.90 16.40 -19.44
CA ALA A 232 0.61 16.92 -19.86
C ALA A 232 -0.52 15.91 -19.59
N PHE A 233 -0.23 14.60 -19.58
CA PHE A 233 -1.18 13.58 -19.12
C PHE A 233 -1.62 13.79 -17.67
N GLN A 234 -0.75 14.24 -16.76
CA GLN A 234 -1.14 14.47 -15.35
C GLN A 234 -2.33 15.44 -15.23
N LYS A 235 -2.41 16.47 -16.08
CA LYS A 235 -3.54 17.42 -16.10
C LYS A 235 -4.83 16.76 -16.60
N VAL A 236 -4.72 15.89 -17.61
CA VAL A 236 -5.85 15.11 -18.14
C VAL A 236 -6.35 14.14 -17.08
N PHE A 237 -5.44 13.48 -16.38
CA PHE A 237 -5.74 12.58 -15.27
C PHE A 237 -6.50 13.30 -14.15
N THR A 238 -5.99 14.43 -13.65
CA THR A 238 -6.66 15.23 -12.61
C THR A 238 -8.06 15.65 -13.04
N SER A 239 -8.21 16.10 -14.29
CA SER A 239 -9.53 16.48 -14.83
C SER A 239 -10.50 15.30 -14.88
N TYR A 240 -10.02 14.11 -15.26
CA TYR A 240 -10.81 12.89 -15.29
C TYR A 240 -11.26 12.46 -13.88
N ILE A 241 -10.38 12.51 -12.88
CA ILE A 241 -10.74 12.18 -11.49
C ILE A 241 -11.75 13.18 -10.91
N ASN A 242 -11.52 14.48 -11.08
CA ASN A 242 -12.45 15.52 -10.60
C ASN A 242 -13.82 15.45 -11.30
N GLY A 243 -13.86 15.02 -12.56
CA GLY A 243 -15.11 14.78 -13.28
C GLY A 243 -15.92 13.61 -12.72
N LYS A 244 -15.27 12.61 -12.10
CA LYS A 244 -15.95 11.47 -11.45
C LYS A 244 -16.51 11.80 -10.08
N THR A 245 -15.94 12.76 -9.36
CA THR A 245 -16.40 13.15 -8.02
C THR A 245 -17.66 14.02 -8.02
N ASN A 246 -18.20 14.35 -9.19
CA ASN A 246 -19.41 15.19 -9.37
C ASN A 246 -20.69 14.39 -9.68
N PHE A 247 -20.75 13.11 -9.31
CA PHE A 247 -21.94 12.25 -9.45
C PHE A 247 -22.32 11.62 -8.11
#